data_AF-A0A972Q5D2-F1
#
_entry.id   AF-A0A972Q5D2-F1
#
_cell.length_a   1.000
_cell.length_b   1.000
_cell.length_c   1.000
_cell.angle_alpha   90.00
_cell.angle_beta   90.00
_cell.angle_gamma   90.00
#
_symmetry.space_group_name_H-M   'P 1'
#
loop_
_entity.id
_entity.type
_entity.pdbx_description
1 polymer ?
#
loop_
_entity_poly.entity_id
_entity_poly.type
_entity_poly.pdbx_seq_one_letter_code
_entity_poly.pdbx_strand_id
1 'polypeptide(L)'
;MNKGVLYTVAAYSLWGFIAIYFKFLQNVPPLQIMSHRVVWSFILLTALLLLRRELSGLVASIRPRVLLIYLVAGVLLALNWLIYVWAVNSGHVVEGSLGYFINPLLSVVLGLIF
;
A
#
# COMPACT_ATOMS: atom_id res chain seq x y z
N MET A 1 -9.82 -15.24 -24.24
CA MET A 1 -9.50 -14.97 -22.82
C MET A 1 -9.86 -13.51 -22.53
N ASN A 2 -10.76 -13.25 -21.58
CA ASN A 2 -11.12 -11.88 -21.22
C ASN A 2 -9.87 -11.13 -20.72
N LYS A 3 -9.53 -9.98 -21.32
CA LYS A 3 -8.36 -9.17 -20.94
C LYS A 3 -8.29 -8.90 -19.43
N GLY A 4 -9.45 -8.79 -18.77
CA GLY A 4 -9.55 -8.66 -17.32
C GLY A 4 -8.90 -9.82 -16.54
N VAL A 5 -9.12 -11.07 -16.96
CA VAL A 5 -8.49 -12.23 -16.30
C VAL A 5 -6.97 -12.16 -16.43
N LEU A 6 -6.46 -11.76 -17.59
CA LEU A 6 -5.03 -11.61 -17.82
C LEU A 6 -4.43 -10.53 -16.92
N TYR A 7 -5.08 -9.37 -16.79
CA TYR A 7 -4.61 -8.30 -15.91
C TYR A 7 -4.65 -8.71 -14.43
N THR A 8 -5.70 -9.41 -14.00
CA THR A 8 -5.80 -9.92 -12.63
C THR A 8 -4.68 -10.91 -12.31
N VAL A 9 -4.42 -11.87 -13.19
CA VAL A 9 -3.32 -12.84 -13.02
C VAL A 9 -1.98 -12.11 -12.96
N ALA A 10 -1.72 -11.20 -13.91
CA ALA A 10 -0.47 -10.45 -13.94
C ALA A 10 -0.27 -9.61 -12.66
N ALA A 11 -1.30 -8.89 -12.21
CA ALA A 11 -1.24 -8.07 -11.00
C ALA A 11 -0.96 -8.90 -9.74
N TYR A 12 -1.68 -10.02 -9.55
CA TYR A 12 -1.46 -10.89 -8.40
C TYR A 12 -0.10 -11.59 -8.45
N SER A 13 0.38 -11.99 -9.64
CA SER A 13 1.73 -12.53 -9.79
C SER A 13 2.79 -11.50 -9.42
N LEU A 14 2.71 -10.27 -9.95
CA LEU A 14 3.60 -9.17 -9.60
C LEU A 14 3.61 -8.89 -8.09
N TRP A 15 2.43 -8.93 -7.48
CA TRP A 15 2.29 -8.75 -6.03
C TRP A 15 2.92 -9.91 -5.23
N GLY A 16 2.85 -11.14 -5.73
CA GLY A 16 3.54 -12.29 -5.14
C GLY A 16 5.07 -12.15 -5.19
N PHE A 17 5.61 -11.62 -6.30
CA PHE A 17 7.05 -11.40 -6.46
C PHE A 17 7.62 -10.33 -5.52
N ILE A 18 6.79 -9.41 -5.00
CA ILE A 18 7.23 -8.37 -4.05
C ILE A 18 7.88 -8.95 -2.80
N ALA A 19 7.39 -10.09 -2.28
CA ALA A 19 7.99 -10.73 -1.10
C ALA A 19 9.44 -11.15 -1.37
N ILE A 20 9.73 -11.63 -2.59
CA ILE A 20 11.08 -12.00 -3.01
C ILE A 20 11.97 -10.75 -3.09
N TYR A 21 11.45 -9.66 -3.65
CA TYR A 21 12.16 -8.37 -3.71
C TYR A 21 12.55 -7.87 -2.31
N PHE A 22 11.64 -7.91 -1.33
CA PHE A 22 11.99 -7.49 0.04
C PHE A 22 12.98 -8.43 0.71
N LYS A 23 12.92 -9.74 0.42
CA LYS A 23 13.91 -10.70 0.92
C LYS A 23 15.32 -10.38 0.40
N PHE A 24 15.46 -9.89 -0.84
CA PHE A 24 16.76 -9.37 -1.32
C PHE A 24 17.22 -8.11 -0.59
N LEU A 25 16.28 -7.31 -0.07
CA LEU A 25 16.54 -6.11 0.72
C LEU A 25 16.54 -6.36 2.24
N GLN A 26 16.63 -7.62 2.70
CA GLN A 26 16.58 -7.97 4.12
C GLN A 26 17.64 -7.24 4.98
N ASN A 27 18.76 -6.84 4.38
CA ASN A 27 19.83 -6.10 5.04
C ASN A 27 19.50 -4.62 5.27
N VAL A 28 18.45 -4.10 4.63
CA VAL A 28 17.98 -2.72 4.79
C VAL A 28 16.87 -2.67 5.83
N PRO A 29 16.95 -1.78 6.84
CA PRO A 29 15.89 -1.62 7.82
C PRO A 29 14.52 -1.37 7.17
N PRO A 30 13.44 -2.07 7.60
CA PRO A 30 12.09 -1.90 7.04
C PRO A 30 11.61 -0.44 7.03
N LEU A 31 11.99 0.32 8.06
CA LEU A 31 11.65 1.74 8.15
C LEU A 31 12.29 2.55 7.02
N GLN A 32 13.55 2.28 6.65
CA GLN A 32 14.21 2.98 5.55
C GLN A 32 13.56 2.65 4.20
N ILE A 33 13.23 1.39 3.95
CA ILE A 33 12.48 0.97 2.76
C ILE A 33 11.18 1.76 2.65
N MET A 34 10.45 1.87 3.77
CA MET A 34 9.18 2.57 3.80
C MET A 34 9.33 4.08 3.62
N SER A 35 10.34 4.70 4.24
CA SER A 35 10.67 6.11 4.05
C SER A 35 10.96 6.43 2.58
N HIS A 36 11.79 5.63 1.91
CA HIS A 36 12.07 5.81 0.49
C HIS A 36 10.81 5.70 -0.36
N ARG A 37 9.93 4.74 -0.05
CA ARG A 37 8.67 4.57 -0.77
C ARG A 37 7.76 5.80 -0.64
N VAL A 38 7.66 6.37 0.57
CA VAL A 38 6.86 7.59 0.82
C VAL A 38 7.46 8.79 0.07
N VAL A 39 8.78 9.00 0.16
CA VAL A 39 9.45 10.12 -0.51
C VAL A 39 9.28 10.05 -2.03
N TRP A 40 9.53 8.89 -2.64
CA TRP A 40 9.38 8.73 -4.09
C TRP A 40 7.93 8.84 -4.55
N SER A 41 6.97 8.32 -3.77
CA SER A 41 5.54 8.49 -4.06
C SER A 41 5.14 9.96 -4.00
N PHE A 42 5.62 10.69 -2.99
CA PHE A 42 5.35 12.12 -2.85
C PHE A 42 5.91 12.92 -4.03
N ILE A 43 7.16 12.68 -4.42
CA ILE A 43 7.80 13.35 -5.56
C ILE A 43 7.00 13.07 -6.85
N LEU A 44 6.70 11.80 -7.12
CA LEU A 44 6.02 11.40 -8.36
C LEU A 44 4.60 11.95 -8.44
N LEU A 45 3.83 11.87 -7.34
CA LEU A 45 2.47 12.39 -7.30
C LEU A 45 2.43 13.92 -7.38
N THR A 46 3.37 14.61 -6.72
CA THR A 46 3.46 16.08 -6.82
C THR A 46 3.82 16.50 -8.24
N ALA A 47 4.77 15.82 -8.89
CA ALA A 47 5.11 16.06 -10.28
C ALA A 47 3.91 15.83 -11.21
N LEU A 48 3.15 14.75 -11.00
CA LEU A 48 1.95 14.46 -11.78
C LEU A 48 0.87 15.54 -11.61
N LEU A 49 0.64 16.01 -10.39
CA LEU A 49 -0.32 17.10 -10.10
C LEU A 49 0.11 18.42 -10.75
N LEU A 50 1.41 18.72 -10.75
CA LEU A 50 1.99 19.87 -11.45
C LEU A 50 1.73 19.79 -12.96
N LEU A 51 2.01 18.63 -13.57
CA LEU A 51 1.76 18.39 -15.00
C LEU A 51 0.28 18.53 -15.36
N ARG A 52 -0.62 18.08 -14.48
CA ARG A 52 -2.09 18.18 -14.66
C ARG A 52 -2.64 19.57 -14.32
N ARG A 53 -1.84 20.45 -13.72
CA ARG A 53 -2.26 21.77 -13.20
C ARG A 53 -3.40 21.69 -12.16
N GLU A 54 -3.46 20.60 -11.41
CA GLU A 54 -4.52 20.32 -10.43
C GLU A 54 -4.14 20.74 -8.99
N LEU A 55 -2.97 21.36 -8.80
CA LEU A 55 -2.50 21.79 -7.47
C LEU A 55 -3.46 22.76 -6.78
N SER A 56 -4.06 23.70 -7.51
CA SER A 56 -5.04 24.63 -6.95
C SER A 56 -6.28 23.91 -6.43
N GLY A 57 -6.75 22.89 -7.14
CA GLY A 57 -7.85 22.03 -6.73
C GLY A 57 -7.52 21.22 -5.46
N LEU A 58 -6.30 20.68 -5.37
CA LEU A 58 -5.82 20.01 -4.17
C LEU A 58 -5.85 20.96 -2.97
N VAL A 59 -5.24 22.15 -3.09
CA VAL A 59 -5.18 23.13 -1.99
C VAL A 59 -6.58 23.59 -1.57
N ALA A 60 -7.48 23.83 -2.52
CA ALA A 60 -8.86 24.20 -2.23
C ALA A 60 -9.66 23.08 -1.52
N SER A 61 -9.27 21.81 -1.69
CA SER A 61 -9.90 20.66 -1.04
C SER A 61 -9.44 20.43 0.40
N ILE A 62 -8.39 21.13 0.86
CA ILE A 62 -7.82 20.95 2.19
C ILE A 62 -8.80 21.45 3.25
N ARG A 63 -9.34 20.51 4.03
CA ARG A 63 -10.17 20.78 5.21
C ARG A 63 -9.59 20.02 6.40
N PRO A 64 -9.68 20.53 7.64
CA PRO A 64 -9.12 19.85 8.82
C PRO A 64 -9.61 18.41 8.98
N ARG A 65 -10.90 18.17 8.74
CA ARG A 65 -11.49 16.82 8.78
C ARG A 65 -10.92 15.88 7.72
N VAL A 66 -10.73 16.40 6.49
CA VAL A 66 -10.17 15.61 5.38
C VAL A 66 -8.73 15.25 5.70
N LEU A 67 -7.91 16.22 6.14
CA LEU A 67 -6.53 15.99 6.57
C LEU A 67 -6.45 14.93 7.67
N LEU A 68 -7.31 15.00 8.70
CA LEU A 68 -7.31 14.03 9.78
C LEU A 68 -7.63 12.61 9.28
N ILE A 69 -8.64 12.46 8.41
CA ILE A 69 -9.00 11.16 7.84
C ILE A 69 -7.84 10.58 7.02
N TYR A 70 -7.21 11.39 6.15
CA TYR A 70 -6.07 10.94 5.35
C TYR A 70 -4.81 10.68 6.19
N LEU A 71 -4.61 11.41 7.29
CA LEU A 71 -3.52 11.15 8.22
C LEU A 71 -3.71 9.81 8.92
N VAL A 72 -4.91 9.53 9.43
CA VAL A 72 -5.22 8.24 10.07
C VAL A 72 -5.09 7.11 9.04
N ALA A 73 -5.66 7.25 7.84
CA ALA A 73 -5.55 6.26 6.78
C ALA A 73 -4.08 6.03 6.36
N GLY A 74 -3.30 7.11 6.26
CA GLY A 74 -1.87 7.05 5.93
C GLY A 74 -1.06 6.33 6.99
N VAL A 75 -1.30 6.60 8.28
CA VAL A 75 -0.64 5.90 9.40
C VAL A 75 -1.02 4.42 9.41
N LEU A 76 -2.30 4.08 9.26
CA LEU A 76 -2.75 2.68 9.20
C LEU A 76 -2.12 1.94 8.03
N LEU A 77 -2.08 2.58 6.85
CA LEU A 77 -1.43 2.01 5.66
C LEU A 77 0.09 1.85 5.87
N ALA A 78 0.74 2.83 6.49
CA ALA A 78 2.17 2.77 6.78
C ALA A 78 2.50 1.64 7.76
N LEU A 79 1.73 1.50 8.84
CA LEU A 79 1.86 0.42 9.81
C LEU A 79 1.63 -0.94 9.15
N ASN A 80 0.59 -1.09 8.34
CA ASN A 80 0.30 -2.33 7.62
C ASN A 80 1.50 -2.78 6.77
N TRP A 81 2.06 -1.87 5.98
CA TRP A 81 3.21 -2.17 5.14
C TRP A 81 4.49 -2.41 5.93
N LEU A 82 4.71 -1.66 7.02
CA LEU A 82 5.87 -1.86 7.89
C LEU A 82 5.85 -3.26 8.52
N ILE A 83 4.69 -3.70 9.02
CA ILE A 83 4.48 -5.04 9.56
C ILE A 83 4.73 -6.09 8.48
N TYR A 84 4.25 -5.88 7.25
CA TYR A 84 4.49 -6.81 6.15
C TYR A 84 5.98 -6.96 5.79
N VAL A 85 6.69 -5.84 5.59
CA VAL A 85 8.13 -5.86 5.28
C VAL A 85 8.92 -6.49 6.43
N TRP A 86 8.56 -6.16 7.67
CA TRP A 86 9.16 -6.78 8.86
C TRP A 86 8.91 -8.30 8.91
N ALA A 87 7.69 -8.76 8.64
CA ALA A 87 7.34 -10.17 8.62
C ALA A 87 8.15 -10.92 7.55
N VAL A 88 8.28 -10.34 6.35
CA VAL A 88 9.09 -10.91 5.27
C VAL A 88 10.57 -11.01 5.66
N ASN A 89 11.16 -9.92 6.18
CA ASN A 89 12.56 -9.90 6.58
C ASN A 89 12.86 -10.81 7.78
N SER A 90 11.88 -11.03 8.66
CA SER A 90 12.01 -11.89 9.84
C SER A 90 11.66 -13.35 9.56
N GLY A 91 11.44 -13.73 8.30
CA GLY A 91 11.10 -15.11 7.90
C GLY A 91 9.64 -15.52 8.13
N HIS A 92 8.80 -14.65 8.66
CA HIS A 92 7.38 -14.88 8.96
C HIS A 92 6.47 -14.55 7.75
N VAL A 93 6.89 -14.96 6.54
CA VAL A 93 6.20 -14.63 5.28
C VAL A 93 4.81 -15.28 5.23
N VAL A 94 4.68 -16.49 5.78
CA VAL A 94 3.42 -17.25 5.76
C VAL A 94 2.40 -16.60 6.70
N GLU A 95 2.81 -16.22 7.89
CA GLU A 95 2.00 -15.53 8.90
C GLU A 95 1.56 -14.15 8.38
N GLY A 96 2.47 -13.40 7.75
CA GLY A 96 2.14 -12.14 7.09
C GLY A 96 1.10 -12.32 5.99
N SER A 97 1.23 -13.37 5.18
CA SER A 97 0.29 -13.68 4.09
C SER A 97 -1.09 -14.12 4.61
N LEU A 98 -1.13 -14.92 5.68
CA LEU A 98 -2.37 -15.29 6.37
C LEU A 98 -3.11 -14.07 6.89
N GLY A 99 -2.39 -13.08 7.44
CA GLY A 99 -2.96 -11.79 7.81
C GLY A 99 -3.67 -11.09 6.64
N TYR A 100 -3.11 -11.13 5.42
CA TYR A 100 -3.78 -10.59 4.24
C TYR A 100 -5.00 -11.40 3.80
N PHE A 101 -5.04 -12.71 4.04
CA PHE A 101 -6.21 -13.55 3.75
C PHE A 101 -7.40 -13.30 4.69
N ILE A 102 -7.22 -12.55 5.77
CA ILE A 102 -8.33 -12.09 6.62
C ILE A 102 -9.15 -10.99 5.91
N ASN A 103 -8.56 -10.20 5.01
CA ASN A 103 -9.26 -9.09 4.34
C ASN A 103 -10.55 -9.52 3.58
N PRO A 104 -10.52 -10.59 2.75
CA PRO A 104 -11.73 -11.12 2.13
C PRO A 104 -12.80 -11.54 3.15
N LEU A 105 -12.40 -12.19 4.24
CA LEU A 105 -13.34 -12.62 5.29
C LEU A 105 -13.99 -11.41 5.98
N LEU A 106 -13.20 -10.38 6.32
CA LEU A 106 -13.73 -9.13 6.85
C LEU A 106 -14.69 -8.45 5.87
N SER A 107 -14.36 -8.46 4.58
CA SER A 107 -15.23 -7.88 3.55
C SER A 107 -16.58 -8.60 3.46
N VAL A 108 -16.58 -9.94 3.56
CA VAL A 108 -17.80 -10.75 3.61
C VAL A 108 -18.60 -10.46 4.87
N VAL A 109 -17.96 -10.37 6.04
CA VAL A 109 -18.63 -10.05 7.31
C VAL A 109 -19.26 -8.66 7.26
N LEU A 110 -18.55 -7.66 6.76
CA LEU A 110 -19.09 -6.31 6.61
C LEU A 110 -20.27 -6.28 5.63
N GLY A 111 -20.20 -7.00 4.51
CA GLY A 111 -21.33 -7.13 3.58
C GLY A 111 -22.52 -7.94 4.09
N LEU A 112 -22.38 -8.66 5.21
CA LEU A 112 -23.49 -9.29 5.93
C LEU A 112 -24.15 -8.34 6.94
N ILE A 113 -23.37 -7.41 7.50
CA ILE A 113 -23.83 -6.49 8.55
C ILE A 113 -24.47 -5.22 7.97
N PHE A 114 -24.00 -4.77 6.80
CA PHE A 114 -24.44 -3.54 6.11
C PHE A 114 -25.08 -3.87 4.77
#